data_AF-A0AAJ2H917-F1
#
_entry.id   AF-A0AAJ2H917-F1
#
_cell.length_a   1.000
_cell.length_b   1.000
_cell.length_c   1.000
_cell.angle_alpha   90.00
_cell.angle_beta   90.00
_cell.angle_gamma   90.00
#
_symmetry.space_group_name_H-M   'P 1'
#
loop_
_entity.id
_entity.type
_entity.pdbx_description
1 polymer ?
#
loop_
_entity_poly.entity_id
_entity_poly.type
_entity_poly.pdbx_seq_one_letter_code
_entity_poly.pdbx_strand_id
1 'polypeptide(L)'
;MKDHEIPEGEIIESLKLEKSWEALHFLLSASTSEGEDAAQFLLSGKILEDVSEHVAIQQADAVSAFKIILENTSDVELAARFDPAKMDAAQIYPGNWNARGFSYLEEYLGPLRLFIGLHANKGNGILVVIA
;
A
#
# COMPACT_ATOMS: atom_id res chain seq x y z
N MET A 1 -14.23 19.68 -10.14
CA MET A 1 -14.43 18.61 -9.14
C MET A 1 -15.41 17.64 -9.75
N LYS A 2 -14.98 16.43 -10.12
CA LYS A 2 -15.89 15.35 -10.48
C LYS A 2 -15.97 14.45 -9.27
N ASP A 3 -17.11 14.51 -8.60
CA ASP A 3 -17.49 13.59 -7.55
C ASP A 3 -17.41 12.17 -8.13
N HIS A 4 -16.56 11.31 -7.55
CA HIS A 4 -16.58 9.88 -7.83
C HIS A 4 -17.56 9.24 -6.84
N GLU A 5 -18.84 9.29 -7.17
CA GLU A 5 -19.81 8.37 -6.59
C GLU A 5 -19.41 6.95 -7.03
N ILE A 6 -19.01 6.11 -6.06
CA ILE A 6 -18.83 4.68 -6.30
C ILE A 6 -20.23 4.05 -6.28
N PRO A 7 -20.73 3.48 -7.39
CA PRO A 7 -22.04 2.86 -7.42
C PRO A 7 -22.10 1.66 -6.47
N GLU A 8 -23.21 1.52 -5.73
CA GLU A 8 -23.48 0.33 -4.92
C GLU A 8 -23.41 -0.93 -5.81
N GLY A 9 -22.48 -1.84 -5.49
CA GLY A 9 -22.34 -3.14 -6.14
C GLY A 9 -21.13 -3.31 -7.07
N GLU A 10 -20.29 -2.28 -7.27
CA GLU A 10 -19.06 -2.45 -8.05
C GLU A 10 -18.01 -3.24 -7.22
N ILE A 11 -17.56 -4.38 -7.76
CA ILE A 11 -16.43 -5.12 -7.20
C ILE A 11 -15.17 -4.37 -7.63
N ILE A 12 -14.47 -3.74 -6.69
CA ILE A 12 -13.13 -3.22 -6.95
C ILE A 12 -12.21 -4.44 -7.04
N GLU A 13 -11.95 -4.92 -8.26
CA GLU A 13 -11.14 -6.13 -8.49
C GLU A 13 -9.62 -5.85 -8.43
N SER A 14 -9.21 -4.60 -8.62
CA SER A 14 -7.80 -4.20 -8.56
C SER A 14 -7.64 -2.74 -8.14
N LEU A 15 -6.48 -2.42 -7.58
CA LEU A 15 -6.06 -1.06 -7.22
C LEU A 15 -4.66 -0.80 -7.78
N LYS A 16 -4.49 0.35 -8.43
CA LYS A 16 -3.16 0.84 -8.84
C LYS A 16 -2.64 1.87 -7.85
N LEU A 17 -1.50 1.57 -7.24
CA LEU A 17 -0.77 2.52 -6.39
C LEU A 17 0.20 3.40 -7.18
N GLU A 18 0.31 3.19 -8.50
CA GLU A 18 1.26 3.88 -9.36
C GLU A 18 2.67 3.87 -8.74
N LYS A 19 3.35 5.01 -8.66
CA LYS A 19 4.70 5.09 -8.09
C LYS A 19 4.71 5.28 -6.57
N SER A 20 3.56 5.21 -5.89
CA SER A 20 3.49 5.45 -4.45
C SER A 20 3.83 4.22 -3.60
N TRP A 21 3.85 3.02 -4.18
CA TRP A 21 3.87 1.76 -3.44
C TRP A 21 5.04 1.64 -2.44
N GLU A 22 6.27 2.01 -2.83
CA GLU A 22 7.43 1.85 -1.94
C GLU A 22 7.43 2.87 -0.80
N ALA A 23 6.98 4.10 -1.07
CA ALA A 23 6.80 5.10 -0.02
C ALA A 23 5.70 4.71 0.97
N LEU A 24 4.56 4.20 0.48
CA LEU A 24 3.50 3.71 1.35
C LEU A 24 3.99 2.55 2.21
N HIS A 25 4.73 1.60 1.63
CA HIS A 25 5.40 0.52 2.37
C HIS A 25 6.31 1.07 3.46
N PHE A 26 7.18 2.02 3.11
CA PHE A 26 8.12 2.62 4.05
C PHE A 26 7.42 3.35 5.20
N LEU A 27 6.37 4.14 4.93
CA LEU A 27 5.65 4.87 5.98
C LEU A 27 4.84 3.96 6.92
N LEU A 28 4.32 2.85 6.39
CA LEU A 28 3.54 1.88 7.17
C LEU A 28 4.44 0.97 8.01
N SER A 29 5.54 0.49 7.45
CA SER A 29 6.43 -0.50 8.09
C SER A 29 7.67 0.08 8.76
N ALA A 30 8.05 1.33 8.46
CA ALA A 30 9.35 1.90 8.76
C ALA A 30 10.55 1.06 8.23
N SER A 31 10.31 0.24 7.19
CA SER A 31 11.29 -0.66 6.60
C SER A 31 11.37 -0.47 5.08
N THR A 32 12.55 -0.74 4.52
CA THR A 32 12.78 -0.82 3.06
C THR A 32 12.90 -2.25 2.57
N SER A 33 12.89 -3.23 3.47
CA SER A 33 13.04 -4.64 3.13
C SER A 33 11.72 -5.38 3.23
N GLU A 34 11.70 -6.54 2.58
CA GLU A 34 10.72 -7.59 2.83
C GLU A 34 10.79 -8.07 4.29
N GLY A 35 9.72 -8.72 4.75
CA GLY A 35 9.66 -9.38 6.06
C GLY A 35 8.24 -9.90 6.34
N GLU A 36 8.03 -10.46 7.53
CA GLU A 36 6.77 -11.14 7.88
C GLU A 36 5.80 -10.26 8.68
N ASP A 37 6.17 -9.01 8.99
CA ASP A 37 5.28 -8.09 9.70
C ASP A 37 4.10 -7.68 8.80
N ALA A 38 2.90 -7.59 9.37
CA ALA A 38 1.70 -7.18 8.64
C ALA A 38 1.86 -5.80 7.98
N ALA A 39 2.67 -4.90 8.55
CA ALA A 39 2.96 -3.60 7.97
C ALA A 39 3.81 -3.68 6.68
N GLN A 40 4.51 -4.80 6.45
CA GLN A 40 5.32 -5.05 5.26
C GLN A 40 4.53 -5.70 4.11
N PHE A 41 3.19 -5.74 4.19
CA PHE A 41 2.28 -6.39 3.24
C PHE A 41 2.58 -6.14 1.75
N LEU A 42 3.03 -4.93 1.38
CA LEU A 42 3.29 -4.58 -0.02
C LEU A 42 4.55 -5.24 -0.59
N LEU A 43 5.44 -5.76 0.26
CA LEU A 43 6.69 -6.44 -0.10
C LEU A 43 6.82 -7.82 0.56
N SER A 44 5.72 -8.40 1.02
CA SER A 44 5.73 -9.71 1.66
C SER A 44 4.78 -10.68 0.96
N GLY A 45 4.60 -11.86 1.55
CA GLY A 45 3.71 -12.89 1.04
C GLY A 45 4.45 -14.00 0.29
N LYS A 46 3.69 -14.93 -0.26
CA LYS A 46 4.27 -16.05 -1.01
C LYS A 46 4.55 -15.60 -2.45
N ILE A 47 5.82 -15.48 -2.80
CA ILE A 47 6.23 -15.16 -4.17
C ILE A 47 5.77 -16.28 -5.11
N LEU A 48 5.16 -15.88 -6.22
CA LEU A 48 4.95 -16.75 -7.36
C LEU A 48 6.26 -16.82 -8.14
N GLU A 49 6.89 -17.99 -8.12
CA GLU A 49 8.04 -18.28 -8.95
C GLU A 49 7.59 -18.44 -10.43
N ASP A 50 8.53 -18.31 -11.37
CA ASP A 50 8.32 -18.50 -12.82
C ASP A 50 7.40 -17.48 -13.53
N VAL A 51 7.24 -16.28 -12.98
CA VAL A 51 6.67 -15.11 -13.66
C VAL A 51 7.73 -14.02 -13.84
N SER A 52 7.59 -13.20 -14.89
CA SER A 52 8.57 -12.14 -15.21
C SER A 52 8.54 -10.97 -14.23
N GLU A 53 7.36 -10.69 -13.69
CA GLU A 53 7.08 -9.62 -12.74
C GLU A 53 7.25 -10.12 -11.30
N HIS A 54 7.48 -9.21 -10.35
CA HIS A 54 7.36 -9.57 -8.95
C HIS A 54 5.87 -9.73 -8.61
N VAL A 55 5.45 -10.95 -8.30
CA VAL A 55 4.08 -11.26 -7.89
C VAL A 55 4.08 -12.00 -6.56
N ALA A 56 3.42 -11.43 -5.56
CA ALA A 56 3.29 -12.01 -4.23
C ALA A 56 1.82 -12.30 -3.89
N ILE A 57 1.57 -13.50 -3.35
CA ILE A 57 0.25 -13.91 -2.84
C ILE A 57 0.15 -13.51 -1.38
N GLN A 58 -0.85 -12.68 -1.08
CA GLN A 58 -1.30 -12.37 0.27
C GLN A 58 -2.56 -13.17 0.59
N GLN A 59 -2.47 -14.03 1.60
CA GLN A 59 -3.59 -14.83 2.07
C GLN A 59 -4.59 -13.98 2.87
N ALA A 60 -5.83 -14.46 3.02
CA ALA A 60 -6.92 -13.69 3.62
C ALA A 60 -6.64 -13.21 5.07
N ASP A 61 -5.84 -13.98 5.82
CA ASP A 61 -5.38 -13.61 7.16
C ASP A 61 -4.39 -12.44 7.13
N ALA A 62 -3.43 -12.45 6.19
CA ALA A 62 -2.51 -11.33 5.98
C ALA A 62 -3.24 -10.06 5.52
N VAL A 63 -4.24 -10.20 4.63
CA VAL A 63 -5.10 -9.08 4.21
C VAL A 63 -5.87 -8.51 5.41
N SER A 64 -6.38 -9.37 6.28
CA SER A 64 -7.09 -8.97 7.50
C SER A 64 -6.17 -8.29 8.52
N ALA A 65 -4.93 -8.79 8.68
CA ALA A 65 -3.94 -8.17 9.55
C ALA A 65 -3.52 -6.79 9.04
N PHE A 66 -3.30 -6.65 7.72
CA PHE A 66 -2.94 -5.38 7.11
C PHE A 66 -4.08 -4.36 7.17
N LYS A 67 -5.34 -4.79 7.03
CA LYS A 67 -6.52 -3.93 7.30
C LYS A 67 -6.43 -3.28 8.68
N ILE A 68 -6.08 -4.05 9.71
CA ILE A 68 -5.96 -3.53 11.09
C ILE A 68 -4.86 -2.48 11.19
N ILE A 69 -3.71 -2.68 10.53
CA ILE A 69 -2.63 -1.67 10.46
C ILE A 69 -3.14 -0.38 9.81
N LEU A 70 -3.84 -0.49 8.68
CA LEU A 70 -4.38 0.64 7.92
C LEU A 70 -5.47 1.42 8.68
N GLU A 71 -6.29 0.74 9.48
CA GLU A 71 -7.33 1.35 10.33
C GLU A 71 -6.74 2.04 11.56
N ASN A 72 -5.66 1.49 12.11
CA ASN A 72 -5.00 2.04 13.30
C ASN A 72 -3.93 3.09 12.99
N THR A 73 -3.61 3.33 11.72
CA THR A 73 -2.63 4.35 11.32
C THR A 73 -3.34 5.50 10.64
N SER A 74 -3.36 6.66 11.29
CA SER A 74 -4.00 7.88 10.79
C SER A 74 -3.15 8.63 9.76
N ASP A 75 -3.79 9.49 8.97
CA ASP A 75 -3.08 10.35 7.99
C ASP A 75 -2.14 11.33 8.69
N VAL A 76 -2.52 11.82 9.88
CA VAL A 76 -1.67 12.69 10.71
C VAL A 76 -0.39 11.97 11.13
N GLU A 77 -0.49 10.69 11.52
CA GLU A 77 0.68 9.89 11.87
C GLU A 77 1.57 9.60 10.65
N LEU A 78 0.98 9.28 9.50
CA LEU A 78 1.73 9.06 8.27
C LEU A 78 2.43 10.34 7.80
N ALA A 79 1.74 11.48 7.87
CA ALA A 79 2.32 12.78 7.58
C ALA A 79 3.48 13.11 8.53
N ALA A 80 3.36 12.78 9.80
CA ALA A 80 4.44 12.96 10.78
C ALA A 80 5.64 12.02 10.54
N ARG A 81 5.43 10.85 9.93
CA ARG A 81 6.49 9.93 9.50
C ARG A 81 7.16 10.35 8.20
N PHE A 82 6.48 11.15 7.37
CA PHE A 82 7.00 11.61 6.09
C PHE A 82 8.18 12.57 6.27
N ASP A 83 9.38 12.06 6.02
CA ASP A 83 10.62 12.82 5.99
C ASP A 83 11.23 12.72 4.59
N PRO A 84 10.99 13.70 3.69
CA PRO A 84 11.39 13.59 2.30
C PRO A 84 12.91 13.49 2.14
N ALA A 85 13.69 14.12 3.04
CA ALA A 85 15.14 14.04 3.00
C ALA A 85 15.63 12.64 3.38
N LYS A 86 15.05 12.02 4.41
CA LYS A 86 15.36 10.62 4.75
C LYS A 86 14.92 9.64 3.66
N MET A 87 13.74 9.83 3.08
CA MET A 87 13.25 8.97 2.01
C MET A 87 14.12 9.06 0.75
N ASP A 88 14.53 10.26 0.35
CA ASP A 88 15.46 10.45 -0.77
C ASP A 88 16.84 9.84 -0.46
N ALA A 89 17.35 10.00 0.77
CA ALA A 89 18.62 9.39 1.20
C ALA A 89 18.56 7.85 1.25
N ALA A 90 17.41 7.28 1.62
CA ALA A 90 17.14 5.84 1.59
C ALA A 90 16.80 5.31 0.18
N GLN A 91 16.83 6.18 -0.84
CA GLN A 91 16.53 5.86 -2.23
C GLN A 91 15.14 5.24 -2.46
N ILE A 92 14.15 5.61 -1.65
CA ILE A 92 12.77 5.12 -1.78
C ILE A 92 12.22 5.51 -3.16
N TYR A 93 11.81 4.54 -3.98
CA TYR A 93 11.26 4.77 -5.31
C TYR A 93 9.99 5.62 -5.24
N PRO A 94 9.82 6.64 -6.11
CA PRO A 94 10.67 6.98 -7.25
C PRO A 94 11.73 8.06 -6.95
N GLY A 95 11.94 8.40 -5.69
CA GLY A 95 12.79 9.50 -5.24
C GLY A 95 12.21 10.88 -5.53
N ASN A 96 12.97 11.95 -5.27
CA ASN A 96 12.53 13.36 -5.37
C ASN A 96 11.24 13.61 -4.56
N TRP A 97 11.26 13.18 -3.30
CA TRP A 97 10.14 13.28 -2.36
C TRP A 97 9.89 14.71 -1.90
N ASN A 98 10.94 15.52 -1.84
CA ASN A 98 10.80 16.94 -1.50
C ASN A 98 9.90 17.70 -2.49
N ALA A 99 9.97 17.37 -3.79
CA ALA A 99 9.12 18.01 -4.80
C ALA A 99 7.71 17.40 -4.88
N ARG A 100 7.54 16.12 -4.54
CA ARG A 100 6.23 15.44 -4.57
C ARG A 100 5.36 15.78 -3.37
N GLY A 101 5.97 15.87 -2.18
CA GLY A 101 5.27 16.09 -0.93
C GLY A 101 4.41 14.91 -0.48
N PHE A 102 3.92 15.00 0.76
CA PHE A 102 3.04 13.97 1.34
C PHE A 102 1.69 13.91 0.62
N SER A 103 1.20 15.02 0.08
CA SER A 103 -0.09 15.08 -0.63
C SER A 103 -0.17 14.16 -1.84
N TYR A 104 0.95 13.83 -2.46
CA TYR A 104 0.98 12.81 -3.51
C TYR A 104 0.59 11.42 -2.99
N LEU A 105 0.96 11.07 -1.75
CA LEU A 105 0.63 9.79 -1.14
C LEU A 105 -0.82 9.75 -0.62
N GLU A 106 -1.35 10.88 -0.18
CA GLU A 106 -2.73 11.02 0.29
C GLU A 106 -3.75 10.58 -0.78
N GLU A 107 -3.45 10.83 -2.06
CA GLU A 107 -4.28 10.39 -3.20
C GLU A 107 -4.49 8.87 -3.25
N TYR A 108 -3.56 8.08 -2.69
CA TYR A 108 -3.60 6.60 -2.75
C TYR A 108 -4.00 5.94 -1.43
N LEU A 109 -3.90 6.65 -0.30
CA LEU A 109 -4.23 6.10 1.03
C LEU A 109 -5.71 5.73 1.17
N GLY A 110 -6.62 6.63 0.74
CA GLY A 110 -8.06 6.37 0.77
C GLY A 110 -8.46 5.15 -0.06
N PRO A 111 -8.08 5.09 -1.35
CA PRO A 111 -8.29 3.92 -2.20
C PRO A 111 -7.69 2.62 -1.63
N LEU A 112 -6.49 2.67 -1.06
CA LEU A 112 -5.85 1.51 -0.44
C LEU A 112 -6.64 0.97 0.75
N ARG A 113 -7.04 1.86 1.68
CA ARG A 113 -7.88 1.49 2.83
C ARG A 113 -9.20 0.86 2.39
N LEU A 114 -9.86 1.44 1.39
CA LEU A 114 -11.11 0.92 0.85
C LEU A 114 -10.92 -0.47 0.23
N PHE A 115 -9.92 -0.62 -0.65
CA PHE A 115 -9.64 -1.89 -1.34
C PHE A 115 -9.32 -3.01 -0.35
N ILE A 116 -8.37 -2.79 0.56
CA ILE A 116 -8.00 -3.78 1.58
C ILE A 116 -9.21 -4.09 2.49
N GLY A 117 -9.97 -3.06 2.90
CA GLY A 117 -11.17 -3.22 3.72
C GLY A 117 -12.23 -4.12 3.08
N LEU A 118 -12.54 -3.90 1.80
CA LEU A 118 -13.51 -4.69 1.05
C LEU A 118 -13.09 -6.16 0.93
N HIS A 119 -11.82 -6.43 0.65
CA HIS A 119 -11.31 -7.79 0.46
C HIS A 119 -11.15 -8.54 1.79
N ALA A 120 -10.67 -7.88 2.84
CA ALA A 120 -10.61 -8.46 4.18
C ALA A 120 -12.02 -8.87 4.68
N ASN A 121 -13.02 -7.99 4.52
CA ASN A 121 -14.40 -8.27 4.96
C ASN A 121 -15.04 -9.45 4.22
N LYS A 122 -14.59 -9.73 2.99
CA LYS A 122 -15.04 -10.87 2.17
C LYS A 122 -14.22 -12.14 2.37
N GLY A 123 -13.13 -12.08 3.14
CA GLY A 123 -12.21 -13.21 3.32
C GLY A 123 -11.38 -13.55 2.08
N ASN A 124 -11.13 -12.55 1.21
CA ASN A 124 -10.37 -12.74 -0.02
C ASN A 124 -8.86 -12.64 0.23
N GLY A 125 -8.08 -13.44 -0.50
CA GLY A 125 -6.66 -13.15 -0.73
C GLY A 125 -6.47 -12.04 -1.78
N ILE A 126 -5.25 -11.52 -1.88
CA ILE A 126 -4.86 -10.47 -2.82
C ILE A 126 -3.53 -10.87 -3.49
N LEU A 127 -3.37 -10.49 -4.76
CA LEU A 127 -2.07 -10.51 -5.44
C LEU A 127 -1.48 -9.10 -5.41
N VAL A 128 -0.24 -8.98 -4.96
CA VAL A 128 0.56 -7.78 -5.12
C VAL A 128 1.45 -7.99 -6.34
N VAL A 129 1.37 -7.07 -7.31
CA VAL A 129 2.14 -7.12 -8.55
C VAL A 129 2.98 -5.85 -8.65
N ILE A 130 4.29 -6.01 -8.75
CA ILE A 130 5.25 -4.92 -8.99
C ILE A 130 5.94 -5.21 -10.32
N ALA A 131 5.75 -4.31 -11.28
CA ALA A 131 6.17 -4.45 -12.67
C ALA A 131 6.61 -3.10 -13.27
#